data_AF-A0AAW2XMX8-F1
#
_entry.id   AF-A0AAW2XMX8-F1
#
_cell.length_a   1.000
_cell.length_b   1.000
_cell.length_c   1.000
_cell.angle_alpha   90.00
_cell.angle_beta   90.00
_cell.angle_gamma   90.00
#
_symmetry.space_group_name_H-M   'P 1'
#
loop_
_entity.id
_entity.type
_entity.pdbx_description
1 polymer ?
#
loop_
_entity_poly.entity_id
_entity_poly.type
_entity_poly.pdbx_seq_one_letter_code
_entity_poly.pdbx_strand_id
1 'polypeptide(L)'
;MPLWGSTVPMFLHCDFQAAIGIVKTYAYNGKRRHIHISHGAVKELLKNEIIFLNYVRTQRNLADPLAKGLTRRIIFELSRAMGLKLLD
;
A
#
# COMPACT_ATOMS: atom_id res chain seq x y z
N MET A 1 1.36 -18.56 -24.34
CA MET A 1 0.60 -17.41 -24.87
C MET A 1 0.00 -16.66 -23.68
N PRO A 2 0.35 -15.38 -23.40
CA PRO A 2 -0.36 -14.63 -22.38
C PRO A 2 -1.67 -14.07 -22.99
N LEU A 3 -2.77 -14.30 -22.29
CA LEU A 3 -4.14 -13.96 -22.68
C LEU A 3 -4.56 -12.58 -22.11
N TRP A 4 -3.66 -11.60 -22.17
CA TRP A 4 -3.95 -10.23 -21.76
C TRP A 4 -3.50 -9.30 -22.90
N GLY A 5 -4.47 -8.83 -23.70
CA GLY A 5 -4.22 -7.80 -24.71
C GLY A 5 -3.69 -6.54 -24.03
N SER A 6 -2.60 -5.97 -24.56
CA SER A 6 -1.99 -4.68 -24.18
C SER A 6 -2.29 -4.22 -22.75
N THR A 7 -1.44 -4.58 -21.79
CA THR A 7 -1.53 -4.08 -20.41
C THR A 7 -1.47 -2.56 -20.40
N VAL A 8 -2.61 -1.91 -20.16
CA VAL A 8 -2.64 -0.47 -19.88
C VAL A 8 -1.92 -0.25 -18.55
N PRO A 9 -0.93 0.67 -18.48
CA PRO A 9 -0.21 0.92 -17.24
C PRO A 9 -1.14 1.35 -16.10
N MET A 10 -0.93 0.80 -14.90
CA MET A 10 -1.76 1.12 -13.73
C MET A 10 -1.17 2.25 -12.90
N PHE A 11 -1.99 3.22 -12.51
CA PHE A 11 -1.57 4.29 -11.58
C PHE A 11 -1.80 3.88 -10.13
N LEU A 12 -0.72 3.83 -9.35
CA LEU A 12 -0.74 3.62 -7.92
C LEU A 12 -0.61 4.98 -7.21
N HIS A 13 -1.67 5.41 -6.53
CA HIS A 13 -1.70 6.64 -5.76
C HIS A 13 -1.38 6.36 -4.29
N CYS A 14 -0.31 6.95 -3.77
CA CYS A 14 0.11 6.79 -2.38
C CYS A 14 0.59 8.12 -1.77
N ASP A 15 0.41 8.28 -0.47
CA ASP A 15 0.87 9.46 0.28
C ASP A 15 2.26 9.30 0.90
N PHE A 16 2.87 8.12 0.77
CA PHE A 16 4.17 7.82 1.36
C PHE A 16 5.35 8.31 0.49
N GLN A 17 5.65 9.61 0.58
CA GLN A 17 6.72 10.28 -0.19
C GLN A 17 8.09 9.60 -0.08
N ALA A 18 8.44 9.08 1.11
CA ALA A 18 9.72 8.41 1.29
C ALA A 18 9.83 7.13 0.44
N ALA A 19 8.78 6.31 0.34
CA ALA A 19 8.80 5.16 -0.57
C ALA A 19 8.89 5.59 -2.04
N ILE A 20 8.14 6.64 -2.43
CA ILE A 20 8.22 7.18 -3.78
C ILE A 20 9.66 7.61 -4.10
N GLY A 21 10.32 8.31 -3.16
CA GLY A 21 11.72 8.71 -3.27
C GLY A 21 12.68 7.52 -3.34
N ILE A 22 12.53 6.53 -2.46
CA ILE A 22 13.36 5.31 -2.40
C ILE A 22 13.27 4.48 -3.68
N VAL A 23 12.12 4.48 -4.36
CA VAL A 23 11.94 3.72 -5.59
C VAL A 23 12.45 4.49 -6.81
N LYS A 24 12.31 5.82 -6.81
CA LYS A 24 12.82 6.70 -7.89
C LYS A 24 14.33 6.93 -7.80
N THR A 25 14.88 6.97 -6.59
CA THR A 25 16.31 7.15 -6.34
C THR A 25 16.90 5.81 -5.96
N TYR A 26 18.05 5.42 -6.49
CA TYR A 26 18.72 4.16 -6.13
C TYR A 26 19.28 4.17 -4.68
N ALA A 27 18.76 5.04 -3.81
CA ALA A 27 19.26 5.34 -2.48
C ALA A 27 18.89 4.29 -1.41
N TYR A 28 18.21 3.20 -1.78
CA TYR A 28 17.86 2.15 -0.84
C TYR A 28 19.04 1.22 -0.52
N ASN A 29 19.48 1.20 0.74
CA ASN A 29 20.64 0.43 1.18
C ASN A 29 20.34 -1.00 1.66
N GLY A 30 19.11 -1.51 1.48
CA GLY A 30 18.76 -2.89 1.84
C GLY A 30 18.51 -3.16 3.33
N LYS A 31 18.75 -2.19 4.23
CA LYS A 31 18.79 -2.47 5.68
C LYS A 31 17.43 -2.76 6.35
N ARG A 32 16.30 -2.40 5.73
CA ARG A 32 14.95 -2.58 6.32
C ARG A 32 14.23 -3.75 5.66
N ARG A 33 14.13 -4.90 6.34
CA ARG A 33 13.56 -6.15 5.79
C ARG A 33 12.23 -5.95 5.05
N HIS A 34 11.27 -5.27 5.67
CA HIS A 34 9.94 -5.06 5.05
C HIS A 34 10.03 -4.21 3.78
N ILE A 35 10.91 -3.22 3.73
CA ILE A 35 11.14 -2.42 2.52
C ILE A 35 11.88 -3.24 1.46
N HIS A 36 12.85 -4.07 1.85
CA HIS A 36 13.63 -4.87 0.90
C HIS A 36 12.75 -5.83 0.08
N ILE A 37 11.84 -6.54 0.76
CA ILE A 37 10.90 -7.47 0.12
C ILE A 37 10.03 -6.73 -0.91
N SER A 38 9.47 -5.58 -0.54
CA SER A 38 8.57 -4.82 -1.43
C SER A 38 9.32 -4.05 -2.52
N HIS A 39 10.52 -3.55 -2.25
CA HIS A 39 11.27 -2.68 -3.16
C HIS A 39 11.66 -3.41 -4.46
N GLY A 40 12.08 -4.67 -4.37
CA GLY A 40 12.43 -5.46 -5.57
C GLY A 40 11.26 -5.57 -6.55
N ALA A 41 10.11 -6.03 -6.05
CA ALA A 41 8.90 -6.21 -6.86
C ALA A 41 8.39 -4.88 -7.45
N VAL A 42 8.25 -3.83 -6.64
CA VAL A 42 7.76 -2.52 -7.11
C VAL A 42 8.70 -1.92 -8.17
N LYS A 43 10.02 -2.09 -7.99
CA LYS A 43 11.01 -1.59 -8.95
C LYS A 43 10.96 -2.33 -10.28
N GLU A 44 10.77 -3.65 -10.28
CA GLU A 44 10.59 -4.42 -11.52
C GLU A 44 9.30 -4.01 -12.25
N LEU A 45 8.20 -3.84 -11.52
CA LEU A 45 6.94 -3.39 -12.11
C LEU A 45 7.05 -1.99 -12.74
N LEU A 46 7.79 -1.07 -12.12
CA LEU A 46 8.06 0.25 -12.70
C LEU A 46 9.00 0.18 -13.91
N LYS A 47 10.04 -0.67 -13.85
CA LYS A 47 10.97 -0.85 -14.97
C LYS A 47 10.27 -1.43 -16.20
N ASN A 48 9.30 -2.30 -15.99
CA ASN A 48 8.49 -2.88 -17.05
C ASN A 48 7.29 -1.99 -17.45
N GLU A 49 7.21 -0.77 -16.90
CA GLU A 49 6.15 0.21 -17.16
C GLU A 49 4.72 -0.33 -16.91
N ILE A 50 4.61 -1.35 -16.04
CA ILE A 50 3.34 -1.97 -15.66
C ILE A 50 2.58 -1.05 -14.69
N ILE A 51 3.31 -0.36 -13.82
CA ILE A 51 2.75 0.56 -12.83
C ILE A 51 3.42 1.93 -12.91
N PHE A 52 2.69 2.98 -12.53
CA PHE A 52 3.19 4.33 -12.32
C PHE A 52 2.83 4.81 -10.92
N LEU A 53 3.79 5.40 -10.20
CA LEU A 53 3.61 5.80 -8.81
C LEU A 53 3.38 7.31 -8.71
N ASN A 54 2.19 7.69 -8.23
CA ASN A 54 1.77 9.08 -8.08
C ASN A 54 1.58 9.44 -6.61
N TYR A 55 2.09 10.61 -6.24
CA TYR A 55 1.83 11.16 -4.91
C TYR A 55 0.39 11.66 -4.81
N VAL A 56 -0.29 11.29 -3.73
CA VAL A 56 -1.57 11.87 -3.33
C VAL A 56 -1.43 12.40 -1.90
N ARG A 57 -2.03 13.55 -1.59
CA ARG A 57 -2.06 14.05 -0.20
C ARG A 57 -2.90 13.09 0.64
N THR A 58 -2.52 12.83 1.89
CA THR A 58 -3.24 11.92 2.81
C THR A 58 -4.74 12.25 2.90
N GLN A 59 -5.13 13.53 2.93
CA GLN A 59 -6.56 13.92 2.97
C GLN A 59 -7.35 13.51 1.71
N ARG A 60 -6.65 13.22 0.60
CA ARG A 60 -7.22 12.75 -0.67
C ARG A 60 -6.94 11.27 -0.91
N ASN A 61 -6.25 10.58 0.01
CA ASN A 61 -5.99 9.14 -0.10
C ASN A 61 -7.21 8.35 0.38
N LEU A 62 -8.08 7.94 -0.54
CA LEU A 62 -9.29 7.18 -0.22
C LEU A 62 -9.00 5.81 0.43
N ALA A 63 -7.81 5.26 0.21
CA ALA A 63 -7.41 3.99 0.80
C ALA A 63 -6.91 4.12 2.25
N ASP A 64 -6.49 5.32 2.68
CA ASP A 64 -5.93 5.53 4.01
C ASP A 64 -6.92 5.18 5.15
N PRO A 65 -8.20 5.60 5.10
CA PRO A 65 -9.19 5.15 6.07
C PRO A 65 -9.40 3.62 6.10
N LEU A 66 -9.19 2.94 4.97
CA LEU A 66 -9.38 1.48 4.85
C LEU A 66 -8.17 0.69 5.36
N ALA A 67 -6.97 1.28 5.31
CA ALA A 67 -5.75 0.72 5.88
C ALA A 67 -5.63 0.96 7.38
N LYS A 68 -6.43 1.88 7.93
CA LYS A 68 -6.47 2.18 9.36
C LYS A 68 -7.27 1.13 10.12
N GLY A 69 -6.77 0.77 11.30
CA GLY A 69 -7.50 -0.07 12.23
C GLY A 69 -8.79 0.61 12.67
N LEU A 70 -9.82 -0.21 12.88
CA LEU A 70 -11.04 0.26 13.52
C LEU A 70 -10.72 0.80 14.93
N THR A 71 -11.44 1.82 15.36
CA THR A 71 -11.28 2.32 16.73
C THR A 71 -11.73 1.26 17.72
N ARG A 72 -11.13 1.22 18.92
CA ARG A 72 -11.53 0.28 19.98
C ARG A 72 -13.03 0.29 20.26
N ARG A 73 -13.65 1.48 20.19
CA ARG A 73 -15.10 1.62 20.37
C ARG A 73 -15.89 0.89 19.28
N ILE A 74 -15.53 1.07 18.01
CA ILE A 74 -16.19 0.37 16.89
C ILE A 74 -15.96 -1.14 17.02
N ILE A 75 -14.74 -1.56 17.37
CA ILE A 75 -14.43 -2.97 17.61
C ILE A 75 -15.31 -3.52 18.74
N PHE A 76 -15.42 -2.83 19.87
CA PHE A 76 -16.25 -3.25 21.01
C PHE A 76 -17.73 -3.39 20.64
N GLU A 77 -18.29 -2.40 19.93
CA GLU A 77 -19.69 -2.43 19.49
C GLU A 77 -19.95 -3.60 18.51
N LEU A 78 -19.06 -3.78 17.52
CA LEU A 78 -19.16 -4.89 16.58
C LEU A 78 -18.99 -6.25 17.27
N SER A 79 -18.04 -6.37 18.19
CA SER A 79 -17.83 -7.58 18.98
C SER A 79 -19.07 -7.93 19.80
N ARG A 80 -19.68 -6.96 20.48
CA ARG A 80 -20.93 -7.17 21.24
C ARG A 80 -22.09 -7.58 20.32
N ALA A 81 -22.25 -6.92 19.17
CA ALA A 81 -23.27 -7.28 18.19
C ALA A 81 -23.09 -8.70 17.63
N MET A 82 -21.84 -9.17 17.54
CA MET A 82 -21.50 -10.53 17.13
C MET A 82 -21.53 -11.55 18.29
N GLY A 83 -21.87 -11.14 19.52
CA GLY A 83 -21.87 -12.01 20.69
C GLY A 83 -20.47 -12.41 21.19
N LEU A 84 -19.43 -11.72 20.74
CA LEU A 84 -18.05 -11.94 21.15
C LEU A 84 -17.76 -11.18 22.45
N LYS A 85 -17.16 -11.87 23.42
CA LYS A 85 -16.61 -11.24 24.63
C LYS A 85 -15.24 -10.66 24.29
N LEU A 86 -15.05 -9.35 24.49
CA LEU A 86 -13.73 -8.75 24.35
C LEU A 86 -12.81 -9.30 25.44
N LEU A 87 -11.58 -9.69 25.08
CA LEU A 87 -10.53 -9.97 26.05
C LEU A 87 -10.10 -8.64 26.66
N ASP A 88 -10.27 -8.52 27.98
CA ASP A 88 -9.77 -7.40 28.80
C ASP A 88 -8.24 -7.35 28.82
#